data_AF-A0A1G2FBM2-F1
#
_entry.id   AF-A0A1G2FBM2-F1
#
_cell.length_a   1.000
_cell.length_b   1.000
_cell.length_c   1.000
_cell.angle_alpha   90.00
_cell.angle_beta   90.00
_cell.angle_gamma   90.00
#
_symmetry.space_group_name_H-M   'P 1'
#
loop_
_entity.id
_entity.type
_entity.pdbx_description
1 polymer ?
#
loop_
_entity_poly.entity_id
_entity_poly.type
_entity_poly.pdbx_seq_one_letter_code
_entity_poly.pdbx_strand_id
1 'polypeptide(L)'
;MEISLTHFDNQRTLKGERLERLEKMIEIVKKNNFKILLGSDAHVVSEVAVDNVFCQNMERLGLSDDDIANNDISYLRKFIKNI
;
A
#
# COMPACT_ATOMS: atom_id res chain seq x y z
N MET A 1 2.12 -6.90 4.78
CA MET A 1 3.09 -6.19 3.92
C MET A 1 2.74 -4.72 3.95
N GLU A 2 3.74 -3.86 4.08
CA GLU A 2 3.56 -2.41 3.95
C GLU A 2 3.92 -1.95 2.54
N ILE A 3 3.14 -1.03 1.98
CA ILE A 3 3.51 -0.21 0.83
C ILE A 3 3.62 1.23 1.33
N SER A 4 4.81 1.82 1.19
CA SER A 4 5.01 3.23 1.54
C SER A 4 4.58 4.15 0.38
N LEU A 5 3.76 5.15 0.69
CA LEU A 5 3.17 6.10 -0.28
C LEU A 5 4.24 6.99 -0.94
N THR A 6 5.38 7.23 -0.29
CA THR A 6 6.50 8.01 -0.84
C THR A 6 7.07 7.40 -2.13
N HIS A 7 6.85 6.10 -2.35
CA HIS A 7 7.22 5.42 -3.60
C HIS A 7 6.50 5.98 -4.82
N PHE A 8 5.32 6.57 -4.63
CA PHE A 8 4.45 7.08 -5.67
C PHE A 8 4.67 8.57 -5.93
N ASP A 9 5.11 9.34 -4.93
CA ASP A 9 5.37 10.78 -5.05
C ASP A 9 6.42 11.11 -6.12
N ASN A 10 7.42 10.24 -6.29
CA ASN A 10 8.35 10.33 -7.41
C ASN A 10 7.90 9.39 -8.53
N GLN A 11 7.16 9.90 -9.52
CA GLN A 11 6.79 9.14 -10.73
C GLN A 11 8.00 8.56 -11.51
N ARG A 12 9.23 8.96 -11.17
CA ARG A 12 10.47 8.38 -11.71
C ARG A 12 10.85 7.04 -11.09
N THR A 13 10.43 6.76 -9.84
CA THR A 13 10.87 5.57 -9.10
C THR A 13 10.03 4.33 -9.36
N LEU A 14 8.75 4.46 -9.72
CA LEU A 14 7.83 3.33 -9.88
C LEU A 14 7.75 2.85 -11.35
N LYS A 15 8.88 2.48 -11.95
CA LYS A 15 8.96 2.03 -13.35
C LYS A 15 9.82 0.77 -13.51
N GLY A 16 9.59 0.05 -14.60
CA GLY A 16 10.34 -1.15 -14.97
C GLY A 16 10.30 -2.21 -13.87
N GLU A 17 11.47 -2.79 -13.58
CA GLU A 17 11.61 -3.91 -12.65
C GLU A 17 11.06 -3.62 -11.24
N ARG A 18 11.14 -2.36 -10.76
CA ARG A 18 10.63 -2.02 -9.42
C ARG A 18 9.11 -2.17 -9.35
N LEU A 19 8.40 -1.77 -10.40
CA LEU A 19 6.95 -1.93 -10.47
C LEU A 19 6.58 -3.42 -10.59
N GLU A 20 7.26 -4.18 -11.46
CA GLU A 20 6.97 -5.62 -11.61
C GLU A 20 7.16 -6.39 -10.30
N ARG A 21 8.19 -6.02 -9.52
CA ARG A 21 8.41 -6.59 -8.19
C ARG A 21 7.28 -6.23 -7.23
N LEU A 22 6.82 -4.98 -7.25
CA LEU A 22 5.69 -4.54 -6.42
C LEU A 22 4.41 -5.29 -6.77
N GLU A 23 4.09 -5.43 -8.07
CA GLU A 23 2.93 -6.18 -8.56
C GLU A 23 2.99 -7.64 -8.10
N LYS A 24 4.15 -8.30 -8.19
CA LYS A 24 4.34 -9.68 -7.67
C LYS A 24 4.15 -9.78 -6.16
N MET A 25 4.65 -8.80 -5.41
CA MET A 25 4.48 -8.76 -3.95
C MET A 25 3.01 -8.60 -3.58
N ILE A 26 2.27 -7.73 -4.28
CA ILE A 26 0.82 -7.56 -4.13
C ILE A 26 0.09 -8.88 -4.42
N GLU A 27 0.43 -9.54 -5.53
CA GLU A 27 -0.18 -10.82 -5.91
C GLU A 27 0.01 -11.89 -4.83
N ILE A 28 1.22 -12.01 -4.26
CA ILE A 28 1.52 -12.95 -3.18
C ILE A 28 0.69 -12.64 -1.93
N VAL A 29 0.56 -11.37 -1.54
CA VAL A 29 -0.23 -10.94 -0.39
C VAL A 29 -1.70 -11.31 -0.57
N LYS A 30 -2.27 -11.00 -1.74
CA LYS A 30 -3.66 -11.32 -2.08
C LYS A 30 -3.91 -12.83 -2.09
N LYS A 31 -3.00 -13.62 -2.69
CA LYS A 31 -3.08 -15.10 -2.70
C LYS A 31 -3.14 -15.72 -1.30
N ASN A 32 -2.58 -15.05 -0.29
CA ASN A 32 -2.57 -15.50 1.09
C ASN A 32 -3.70 -14.85 1.94
N ASN A 33 -4.66 -14.17 1.32
CA ASN A 33 -5.78 -13.49 2.00
C ASN A 33 -5.33 -12.45 3.04
N PHE A 34 -4.17 -11.82 2.84
CA PHE A 34 -3.72 -10.70 3.66
C PHE A 34 -4.10 -9.38 3.00
N LYS A 35 -4.34 -8.36 3.84
CA LYS A 35 -4.53 -6.98 3.39
C LYS A 35 -3.20 -6.23 3.38
N ILE A 36 -3.13 -5.21 2.57
CA ILE A 36 -1.96 -4.33 2.41
C ILE A 36 -2.06 -3.18 3.41
N LEU A 37 -1.00 -2.95 4.17
CA LEU A 37 -0.88 -1.76 5.00
C LEU A 37 -0.27 -0.63 4.15
N LEU A 38 -0.88 0.55 4.18
CA LEU A 38 -0.33 1.76 3.60
C LEU A 38 0.34 2.58 4.70
N GLY A 39 1.58 2.98 4.45
CA GLY A 39 2.33 3.88 5.32
C GLY A 39 2.74 5.12 4.56
N SER A 40 2.65 6.31 5.15
CA SER A 40 3.15 7.53 4.51
C SER A 40 4.66 7.70 4.66
N ASP A 41 5.32 6.91 5.52
CA ASP A 41 6.74 7.07 5.90
C ASP A 41 7.11 8.54 6.17
N ALA A 42 6.17 9.25 6.81
CA ALA A 42 6.21 10.69 6.96
C ALA A 42 7.26 11.08 8.01
N HIS A 43 8.13 12.00 7.63
CA HIS A 43 9.11 12.65 8.49
C HIS A 43 8.58 14.02 8.97
N VAL A 44 7.58 14.58 8.28
CA VAL A 44 6.86 15.80 8.68
C VAL A 44 5.35 15.64 8.55
N VAL A 45 4.59 16.44 9.31
CA VAL A 45 3.11 16.35 9.37
C VAL A 45 2.46 16.57 8.00
N SER A 46 3.04 17.39 7.13
CA SER A 46 2.51 17.65 5.79
C SER A 46 2.56 16.46 4.84
N GLU A 47 3.32 15.42 5.17
CA GLU A 47 3.42 14.17 4.39
C GLU A 47 2.37 13.13 4.82
N VAL A 48 1.64 13.40 5.91
CA VAL A 48 0.62 12.48 6.43
C VAL A 48 -0.58 12.46 5.48
N ALA A 49 -1.03 11.25 5.15
CA ALA A 49 -2.21 10.99 4.32
C ALA A 49 -2.15 11.60 2.90
N VAL A 50 -0.94 11.81 2.36
CA VAL A 50 -0.76 12.15 0.94
C VAL A 50 -0.80 10.85 0.12
N ASP A 51 -2.00 10.44 -0.29
CA ASP A 51 -2.25 9.17 -1.00
C ASP A 51 -2.79 9.32 -2.42
N ASN A 52 -3.04 10.56 -2.87
CA ASN A 52 -3.61 10.87 -4.18
C ASN A 52 -2.89 10.17 -5.35
N VAL A 53 -1.55 10.13 -5.36
CA VAL A 53 -0.79 9.46 -6.42
C VAL A 53 -0.92 7.94 -6.34
N PHE A 54 -0.99 7.39 -5.13
CA PHE A 54 -1.27 5.96 -4.93
C PHE A 54 -2.66 5.60 -5.43
N CYS A 55 -3.69 6.37 -5.09
CA CYS A 55 -5.07 6.15 -5.54
C CYS A 55 -5.18 6.09 -7.06
N GLN A 56 -4.44 6.96 -7.78
CA GLN A 56 -4.39 6.95 -9.25
C GLN A 56 -3.76 5.67 -9.84
N ASN A 57 -2.98 4.93 -9.07
CA ASN A 57 -2.31 3.70 -9.49
C ASN A 57 -2.97 2.42 -8.93
N MET A 58 -4.00 2.52 -8.07
CA MET A 58 -4.65 1.35 -7.47
C MET A 58 -5.21 0.38 -8.52
N GLU A 59 -5.89 0.90 -9.54
CA GLU A 59 -6.45 0.09 -10.62
C GLU A 59 -5.34 -0.68 -11.35
N ARG A 60 -4.23 -0.01 -11.67
CA ARG A 60 -3.07 -0.63 -12.33
C ARG A 60 -2.46 -1.74 -11.48
N LEU A 61 -2.42 -1.55 -10.17
CA LEU A 61 -1.91 -2.53 -9.21
C LEU A 61 -2.90 -3.67 -8.92
N GLY A 62 -4.10 -3.65 -9.52
CA GLY A 62 -5.15 -4.64 -9.26
C GLY A 62 -5.66 -4.59 -7.82
N LEU A 63 -5.65 -3.40 -7.20
CA LEU A 63 -6.09 -3.16 -5.84
C LEU A 63 -7.47 -2.51 -5.79
N SER A 64 -8.22 -2.89 -4.76
CA SER A 64 -9.49 -2.30 -4.35
C SER A 64 -9.41 -1.83 -2.91
N ASP A 65 -10.40 -1.05 -2.45
CA ASP A 65 -10.43 -0.58 -1.06
C ASP A 65 -10.46 -1.74 -0.03
N ASP A 66 -11.04 -2.89 -0.41
CA ASP A 66 -11.09 -4.08 0.43
C ASP A 66 -9.72 -4.74 0.64
N ASP A 67 -8.79 -4.53 -0.31
CA ASP A 67 -7.42 -5.02 -0.21
C ASP A 67 -6.58 -4.18 0.78
N ILE A 68 -7.06 -2.99 1.18
CA ILE A 68 -6.33 -2.03 2.01
C ILE A 68 -6.71 -2.19 3.48
N ALA A 69 -5.72 -2.48 4.33
CA ALA A 69 -5.89 -2.65 5.77
C ALA A 69 -6.31 -1.34 6.47
N ASN A 70 -5.82 -0.20 6.00
CA ASN A 70 -6.12 1.13 6.56
C ASN A 70 -7.62 1.46 6.51
N ASN A 71 -8.36 0.87 5.56
CA ASN A 71 -9.80 1.03 5.41
C ASN A 71 -10.61 0.12 6.34
N ASP A 72 -9.96 -0.83 7.02
CA ASP A 72 -10.62 -1.83 7.88
C ASP A 72 -10.05 -1.81 9.30
N ILE A 73 -10.68 -1.00 10.16
CA ILE A 73 -10.30 -0.87 11.57
C ILE A 73 -10.39 -2.20 12.34
N SER A 74 -11.29 -3.09 11.94
CA SER A 74 -11.45 -4.39 12.58
C SER A 74 -10.28 -5.31 12.25
N TYR A 75 -9.84 -5.29 10.99
CA TYR A 75 -8.62 -5.96 10.56
C TYR A 75 -7.39 -5.43 11.30
N LEU A 76 -7.19 -4.11 11.37
CA LEU A 76 -6.06 -3.51 12.08
C LEU A 76 -6.03 -3.88 13.56
N ARG A 77 -7.18 -3.85 14.24
CA ARG A 77 -7.28 -4.28 15.64
C ARG A 77 -6.92 -5.75 15.84
N LYS A 78 -7.34 -6.63 14.93
CA LYS A 78 -6.95 -8.05 14.96
C LYS A 78 -5.47 -8.20 14.69
N PHE A 79 -4.92 -7.48 13.73
CA PHE A 79 -3.49 -7.49 13.42
C PHE A 79 -2.66 -7.11 14.65
N ILE A 80 -2.91 -5.96 15.28
CA ILE A 80 -2.15 -5.50 16.45
C ILE A 80 -2.26 -6.46 17.65
N LYS A 81 -3.40 -7.12 17.85
CA LYS A 81 -3.57 -8.09 18.94
C LYS A 81 -2.81 -9.40 18.76
N ASN A 82 -2.39 -9.72 17.54
CA ASN A 82 -1.71 -10.97 17.20
C ASN A 82 -0.23 -10.76 16.87
N ILE A 83 0.33 -9.58 17.15
CA ILE A 83 1.76 -9.25 17.11
C ILE A 83 2.24 -9.15 18.55
#